data_AF-A0A0D9NMP4-F1
#
_entry.id   AF-A0A0D9NMP4-F1
#
_cell.length_a   1.000
_cell.length_b   1.000
_cell.length_c   1.000
_cell.angle_alpha   90.00
_cell.angle_beta   90.00
_cell.angle_gamma   90.00
#
_symmetry.space_group_name_H-M   'P 1'
#
loop_
_entity.id
_entity.type
_entity.pdbx_description
1 polymer ?
#
loop_
_entity_poly.entity_id
_entity_poly.type
_entity_poly.pdbx_seq_one_letter_code
_entity_poly.pdbx_strand_id
1 'polypeptide(L)'
;MLLRHADETNPLDDFPLWEAAAAGRKAEQMLGLLLAMGADVRARNSNKETVVFHVVRRGLTEACRVLLEYSDGAGINDKSVNQITPFYLACYHQREQLVRILLPHADVNMRCCEGCTPLHVAAANTEITRLLLSAGADVNIRCDNQATPVVLRNACGCSY
;
A
#
# COMPACT_ATOMS: atom_id res chain seq x y z
N MET A 1 18.58 -26.33 -0.29
CA MET A 1 17.53 -25.94 0.68
C MET A 1 18.13 -24.90 1.62
N LEU A 2 18.37 -23.68 1.11
CA LEU A 2 19.22 -22.68 1.80
C LEU A 2 18.58 -21.29 1.74
N LEU A 3 17.69 -21.02 2.69
CA LEU A 3 17.47 -19.69 3.27
C LEU A 3 17.08 -19.89 4.74
N ARG A 4 18.00 -20.44 5.53
CA ARG A 4 17.93 -20.41 6.99
C ARG A 4 19.27 -19.93 7.52
N HIS A 5 19.38 -18.62 7.68
CA HIS A 5 19.97 -18.02 8.86
C HIS A 5 19.40 -16.62 8.95
N ALA A 6 18.23 -16.57 9.60
CA ALA A 6 17.70 -15.34 10.13
C ALA A 6 18.58 -14.95 11.32
N ASP A 7 19.24 -13.80 11.24
CA ASP A 7 19.93 -13.22 12.37
C ASP A 7 18.87 -12.51 13.21
N GLU A 8 18.51 -13.10 14.35
CA GLU A 8 17.41 -12.67 15.24
C GLU A 8 17.57 -11.22 15.78
N THR A 9 18.66 -10.53 15.41
CA THR A 9 19.01 -9.19 15.89
C THR A 9 18.78 -8.06 14.89
N ASN A 10 18.50 -8.35 13.61
CA ASN A 10 18.15 -7.31 12.63
C ASN A 10 16.80 -7.61 11.94
N PRO A 11 15.68 -7.03 12.41
CA PRO A 11 14.35 -7.30 11.86
C PRO A 11 14.15 -6.87 10.40
N LEU A 12 15.17 -6.27 9.77
CA LEU A 12 15.20 -5.89 8.37
C LEU A 12 15.97 -6.89 7.46
N ASP A 13 16.80 -7.78 8.02
CA ASP A 13 17.71 -8.64 7.23
C ASP A 13 17.08 -9.98 6.78
N ASP A 14 15.90 -10.35 7.30
CA ASP A 14 15.37 -11.71 7.11
C ASP A 14 14.48 -11.93 5.88
N PHE A 15 14.17 -10.89 5.09
CA PHE A 15 13.18 -11.02 4.02
C PHE A 15 13.71 -10.57 2.64
N PRO A 16 14.36 -11.45 1.86
CA PRO A 16 14.87 -11.15 0.51
C PRO A 16 13.79 -10.60 -0.44
N LEU A 17 12.52 -10.86 -0.16
CA LEU A 17 11.39 -10.32 -0.93
C LEU A 17 11.26 -8.79 -0.81
N TRP A 18 11.62 -8.21 0.33
CA TRP A 18 11.56 -6.75 0.56
C TRP A 18 12.73 -6.02 -0.06
N GLU A 19 13.93 -6.62 -0.01
CA GLU A 19 15.09 -6.19 -0.79
C GLU A 19 14.82 -6.26 -2.28
N ALA A 20 14.07 -7.28 -2.73
CA ALA A 20 13.66 -7.34 -4.12
C ALA A 20 12.78 -6.16 -4.54
N ALA A 21 11.84 -5.75 -3.68
CA ALA A 21 11.10 -4.51 -3.87
C ALA A 21 11.96 -3.24 -3.76
N ALA A 22 13.14 -3.30 -3.14
CA ALA A 22 14.08 -2.18 -3.07
C ALA A 22 14.94 -1.99 -4.33
N ALA A 23 15.08 -3.03 -5.16
CA ALA A 23 15.99 -3.06 -6.32
C ALA A 23 15.59 -2.22 -7.55
N GLY A 24 14.54 -1.38 -7.43
CA GLY A 24 14.15 -0.44 -8.48
C GLY A 24 13.67 -1.13 -9.76
N ARG A 25 14.33 -0.86 -10.89
CA ARG A 25 13.90 -1.30 -12.25
C ARG A 25 13.90 -2.82 -12.49
N LYS A 26 14.40 -3.61 -11.55
CA LYS A 26 14.40 -5.09 -11.62
C LYS A 26 13.50 -5.72 -10.58
N ALA A 27 12.75 -4.91 -9.84
CA ALA A 27 11.92 -5.38 -8.74
C ALA A 27 10.87 -6.40 -9.20
N GLU A 28 10.25 -6.21 -10.37
CA GLU A 28 9.24 -7.16 -10.86
C GLU A 28 9.84 -8.54 -11.17
N GLN A 29 11.03 -8.58 -11.79
CA GLN A 29 11.73 -9.81 -12.15
C GLN A 29 12.21 -10.56 -10.90
N MET A 30 12.76 -9.82 -9.93
CA MET A 30 13.27 -10.39 -8.69
C MET A 30 12.14 -10.88 -7.77
N LEU A 31 11.05 -10.12 -7.66
CA LEU A 31 9.85 -10.58 -6.95
C LEU A 31 9.29 -11.83 -7.61
N GLY A 32 9.11 -11.84 -8.93
CA GLY A 32 8.61 -13.01 -9.66
C GLY A 32 9.46 -14.27 -9.43
N LEU A 33 10.79 -14.12 -9.48
CA LEU A 33 11.71 -15.23 -9.22
C LEU A 33 11.61 -15.76 -7.78
N LEU A 34 11.63 -14.86 -6.79
CA LEU A 34 11.55 -15.24 -5.38
C LEU A 34 10.20 -15.89 -5.03
N LEU A 35 9.10 -15.36 -5.56
CA LEU A 35 7.77 -15.94 -5.40
C LEU A 35 7.69 -17.35 -6.03
N ALA A 36 8.26 -17.52 -7.23
CA ALA A 36 8.36 -18.84 -7.87
C ALA A 36 9.22 -19.84 -7.08
N MET A 37 10.18 -19.35 -6.28
CA MET A 37 10.98 -20.16 -5.36
C MET A 37 10.30 -20.42 -4.01
N GLY A 38 9.06 -19.95 -3.80
CA GLY A 38 8.30 -20.17 -2.58
C GLY A 38 8.60 -19.18 -1.46
N ALA A 39 9.10 -17.98 -1.78
CA ALA A 39 9.24 -16.91 -0.80
C ALA A 39 7.86 -16.54 -0.20
N ASP A 40 7.83 -16.31 1.11
CA ASP A 40 6.60 -15.94 1.80
C ASP A 40 6.25 -14.48 1.52
N VAL A 41 5.20 -14.28 0.73
CA VAL A 41 4.66 -12.97 0.36
C VAL A 41 3.74 -12.36 1.42
N ARG A 42 3.29 -13.17 2.40
CA ARG A 42 2.52 -12.73 3.57
C ARG A 42 3.40 -12.32 4.75
N ALA A 43 4.71 -12.44 4.62
CA ALA A 43 5.66 -11.96 5.63
C ALA A 43 5.37 -10.50 6.00
N ARG A 44 5.30 -10.23 7.30
CA ARG A 44 5.01 -8.90 7.85
C ARG A 44 6.20 -8.33 8.60
N ASN A 45 6.47 -7.05 8.41
CA ASN A 45 7.46 -6.32 9.20
C ASN A 45 6.90 -5.90 10.57
N SER A 46 7.70 -5.19 11.38
CA SER A 46 7.30 -4.66 12.69
C SER A 46 6.06 -3.74 12.66
N ASN A 47 5.79 -3.11 11.51
CA ASN A 47 4.62 -2.26 11.28
C ASN A 47 3.39 -3.03 10.78
N LYS A 48 3.43 -4.37 10.80
CA LYS A 48 2.41 -5.26 10.23
C LYS A 48 2.18 -5.07 8.73
N GLU A 49 3.12 -4.43 8.04
CA GLU A 49 3.05 -4.25 6.60
C GLU A 49 3.54 -5.51 5.88
N THR A 50 2.96 -5.85 4.73
CA THR A 50 3.50 -6.84 3.79
C THR A 50 4.32 -6.14 2.69
N VAL A 51 5.00 -6.91 1.82
CA VAL A 51 5.87 -6.38 0.76
C VAL A 51 5.15 -5.39 -0.18
N VAL A 52 3.83 -5.53 -0.34
CA VAL A 52 3.01 -4.63 -1.18
C VAL A 52 3.08 -3.19 -0.68
N PHE A 53 3.21 -2.95 0.62
CA PHE A 53 3.37 -1.58 1.17
C PHE A 53 4.65 -0.94 0.65
N HIS A 54 5.75 -1.69 0.56
CA HIS A 54 7.03 -1.17 0.05
C HIS A 54 6.98 -0.92 -1.45
N VAL A 55 6.39 -1.84 -2.21
CA VAL A 55 6.15 -1.67 -3.65
C VAL A 55 5.30 -0.42 -3.92
N VAL A 56 4.22 -0.23 -3.14
CA VAL A 56 3.35 0.93 -3.25
C VAL A 56 4.04 2.21 -2.80
N ARG A 57 4.89 2.18 -1.77
CA ARG A 57 5.69 3.32 -1.27
C ARG A 57 6.84 3.70 -2.19
N ARG A 58 7.33 2.79 -3.03
CA ARG A 58 8.34 3.07 -4.07
C ARG A 58 7.82 3.33 -5.47
N GLY A 59 6.59 2.93 -5.76
CA GLY A 59 5.87 3.37 -6.97
C GLY A 59 6.07 2.38 -8.09
N LEU A 60 6.34 1.13 -7.71
CA LEU A 60 6.75 0.07 -8.61
C LEU A 60 5.49 -0.58 -9.17
N THR A 61 4.89 0.09 -10.14
CA THR A 61 3.64 -0.30 -10.80
C THR A 61 3.66 -1.76 -11.27
N GLU A 62 4.71 -2.17 -11.97
CA GLU A 62 4.83 -3.53 -12.50
C GLU A 62 5.04 -4.57 -11.40
N ALA A 63 5.86 -4.26 -10.39
CA ALA A 63 5.98 -5.11 -9.21
C ALA A 63 4.65 -5.27 -8.47
N CYS A 64 3.81 -4.23 -8.43
CA CYS A 64 2.47 -4.30 -7.85
C CYS A 64 1.57 -5.25 -8.65
N ARG A 65 1.64 -5.20 -9.99
CA ARG A 65 0.93 -6.15 -10.87
C ARG A 65 1.36 -7.58 -10.63
N VAL A 66 2.68 -7.83 -10.54
CA VAL A 66 3.21 -9.16 -10.20
C VAL A 66 2.63 -9.62 -8.87
N LEU A 67 2.63 -8.80 -7.82
CA LEU A 67 2.04 -9.18 -6.53
C LEU A 67 0.54 -9.47 -6.60
N LEU A 68 -0.20 -8.78 -7.47
CA LEU A 68 -1.64 -9.01 -7.68
C LEU A 68 -1.93 -10.28 -8.47
N GLU A 69 -1.04 -10.71 -9.38
CA GLU A 69 -1.18 -12.00 -10.08
C GLU A 69 -1.10 -13.19 -9.10
N TYR A 70 -0.42 -13.02 -7.97
CA TYR A 70 -0.35 -13.98 -6.87
C TYR A 70 -1.44 -13.68 -5.81
N SER A 71 -2.62 -13.24 -6.26
CA SER A 71 -3.71 -12.53 -5.53
C SER A 71 -4.04 -13.03 -4.12
N ASP A 72 -3.90 -14.33 -3.86
CA ASP A 72 -4.23 -14.92 -2.55
C ASP A 72 -3.11 -14.80 -1.52
N GLY A 73 -1.93 -14.26 -1.90
CA GLY A 73 -0.71 -14.21 -1.07
C GLY A 73 -0.09 -12.82 -0.76
N ALA A 74 -0.49 -11.70 -1.37
CA ALA A 74 0.18 -10.40 -1.09
C ALA A 74 -0.32 -9.51 0.08
N GLY A 75 -1.52 -9.71 0.63
CA GLY A 75 -2.03 -8.87 1.72
C GLY A 75 -2.43 -7.49 1.23
N ILE A 76 -2.99 -7.40 0.02
CA ILE A 76 -3.31 -6.13 -0.66
C ILE A 76 -4.34 -5.26 0.08
N ASN A 77 -5.09 -5.87 1.00
CA ASN A 77 -6.05 -5.22 1.88
C ASN A 77 -5.65 -5.31 3.36
N ASP A 78 -4.44 -5.83 3.66
CA ASP A 78 -3.93 -5.86 5.01
C ASP A 78 -3.75 -4.43 5.53
N LYS A 79 -3.86 -4.30 6.85
CA LYS A 79 -3.67 -3.04 7.54
C LYS A 79 -2.35 -3.02 8.29
N SER A 80 -1.63 -1.91 8.16
CA SER A 80 -0.50 -1.63 9.04
C SER A 80 -0.97 -1.33 10.47
N VAL A 81 -0.03 -1.13 11.39
CA VAL A 81 -0.31 -0.67 12.77
C VAL A 81 -1.19 0.58 12.83
N ASN A 82 -1.07 1.48 11.85
CA ASN A 82 -1.85 2.72 11.75
C ASN A 82 -3.18 2.55 11.00
N GLN A 83 -3.64 1.30 10.83
CA GLN A 83 -4.85 0.95 10.08
C GLN A 83 -4.79 1.38 8.59
N ILE A 84 -3.59 1.63 8.05
CA ILE A 84 -3.40 2.06 6.67
C ILE A 84 -3.39 0.83 5.76
N THR A 85 -4.11 0.91 4.65
CA THR A 85 -4.08 -0.08 3.58
C THR A 85 -3.08 0.33 2.49
N PRO A 86 -2.59 -0.63 1.67
CA PRO A 86 -1.78 -0.32 0.49
C PRO A 86 -2.48 0.66 -0.45
N PHE A 87 -3.80 0.51 -0.63
CA PHE A 87 -4.60 1.44 -1.44
C PHE A 87 -4.56 2.88 -0.90
N TYR A 88 -4.76 3.05 0.42
CA TYR A 88 -4.67 4.36 1.06
C TYR A 88 -3.29 5.00 0.84
N LEU A 89 -2.21 4.21 0.94
CA LEU A 89 -0.84 4.69 0.72
C LEU A 89 -0.60 5.15 -0.73
N ALA A 90 -1.20 4.46 -1.72
CA ALA A 90 -1.15 4.86 -3.12
C ALA A 90 -1.85 6.21 -3.35
N CYS A 91 -3.01 6.44 -2.71
CA CYS A 91 -3.71 7.71 -2.74
C CYS A 91 -2.91 8.82 -2.06
N TYR A 92 -2.35 8.57 -0.87
CA TYR A 92 -1.55 9.57 -0.15
C TYR A 92 -0.34 10.05 -0.95
N HIS A 93 0.41 9.12 -1.56
CA HIS A 93 1.55 9.46 -2.41
C HIS A 93 1.16 9.95 -3.81
N GLN A 94 -0.13 10.16 -4.09
CA GLN A 94 -0.66 10.65 -5.37
C GLN A 94 -0.26 9.80 -6.58
N ARG A 95 -0.20 8.48 -6.42
CA ARG A 95 0.29 7.56 -7.46
C ARG A 95 -0.85 7.02 -8.31
N GLU A 96 -1.28 7.82 -9.27
CA GLU A 96 -2.46 7.54 -10.09
C GLU A 96 -2.47 6.13 -10.70
N GLN A 97 -1.35 5.68 -11.26
CA GLN A 97 -1.25 4.33 -11.84
C GLN A 97 -1.47 3.23 -10.81
N LEU A 98 -0.90 3.36 -9.61
CA LEU A 98 -1.12 2.40 -8.52
C LEU A 98 -2.54 2.47 -7.97
N VAL A 99 -3.13 3.67 -7.90
CA VAL A 99 -4.54 3.82 -7.55
C VAL A 99 -5.41 3.05 -8.54
N ARG A 100 -5.21 3.23 -9.85
CA ARG A 100 -5.97 2.49 -10.87
C ARG A 100 -5.81 0.98 -10.76
N ILE A 101 -4.61 0.51 -10.41
CA ILE A 101 -4.32 -0.92 -10.26
C ILE A 101 -4.98 -1.51 -9.02
N LEU A 102 -4.96 -0.80 -7.90
CA LEU A 102 -5.45 -1.30 -6.62
C LEU A 102 -6.96 -1.05 -6.41
N LEU A 103 -7.53 -0.05 -7.07
CA LEU A 103 -8.94 0.35 -6.93
C LEU A 103 -9.94 -0.82 -7.10
N PRO A 104 -9.78 -1.74 -8.07
CA PRO A 104 -10.71 -2.87 -8.23
C PRO A 104 -10.70 -3.86 -7.05
N HIS A 105 -9.67 -3.80 -6.20
CA HIS A 105 -9.44 -4.76 -5.12
C HIS A 105 -9.61 -4.14 -3.73
N ALA A 106 -9.86 -2.84 -3.64
CA ALA A 106 -9.82 -2.08 -2.40
C ALA A 106 -11.19 -1.49 -2.03
N ASP A 107 -11.41 -1.33 -0.73
CA ASP A 107 -12.51 -0.52 -0.21
C ASP A 107 -12.07 0.95 -0.11
N VAL A 108 -12.70 1.80 -0.92
CA VAL A 108 -12.41 3.23 -1.07
C VAL A 108 -12.80 4.08 0.14
N ASN A 109 -13.59 3.53 1.07
CA ASN A 109 -14.07 4.21 2.27
C ASN A 109 -13.35 3.77 3.55
N MET A 110 -12.34 2.90 3.42
CA MET A 110 -11.57 2.43 4.56
C MET A 110 -10.89 3.57 5.31
N ARG A 111 -11.01 3.54 6.64
CA ARG A 111 -10.44 4.55 7.54
C ARG A 111 -9.10 4.07 8.12
N CYS A 112 -8.11 4.97 8.15
CA CYS A 112 -6.91 4.80 8.97
C CYS A 112 -7.21 5.10 10.45
N CYS A 113 -6.19 5.01 11.32
CA CYS A 113 -6.35 5.22 12.76
C CYS A 113 -6.82 6.63 13.14
N GLU A 114 -6.55 7.64 12.31
CA GLU A 114 -6.99 9.04 12.47
C GLU A 114 -8.37 9.31 11.84
N GLY A 115 -9.05 8.25 11.40
CA GLY A 115 -10.35 8.34 10.75
C GLY A 115 -10.33 8.86 9.31
N CYS A 116 -9.16 9.12 8.74
CA CYS A 116 -9.01 9.57 7.35
C CYS A 116 -9.27 8.43 6.37
N THR A 117 -9.92 8.75 5.25
CA THR A 117 -10.18 7.85 4.12
C THR A 117 -9.24 8.16 2.95
N PRO A 118 -9.10 7.28 1.95
CA PRO A 118 -8.36 7.56 0.73
C PRO A 118 -8.74 8.90 0.07
N LEU A 119 -10.02 9.28 0.13
CA LEU A 119 -10.49 10.55 -0.44
C LEU A 119 -9.95 11.78 0.31
N HIS A 120 -9.76 11.69 1.63
CA HIS A 120 -9.16 12.78 2.42
C HIS A 120 -7.73 13.10 1.98
N VAL A 121 -6.95 12.07 1.66
CA VAL A 121 -5.55 12.23 1.24
C VAL A 121 -5.37 12.44 -0.26
N ALA A 122 -6.37 12.10 -1.08
CA ALA A 122 -6.34 12.31 -2.53
C ALA A 122 -6.69 13.73 -3.00
N ALA A 123 -7.11 14.62 -2.08
CA ALA A 123 -7.67 15.93 -2.42
C ALA A 123 -6.73 16.85 -3.23
N ALA A 124 -5.42 16.60 -3.20
CA ALA A 124 -4.43 17.33 -3.98
C ALA A 124 -4.36 16.90 -5.46
N ASN A 125 -4.89 15.72 -5.82
CA ASN A 125 -4.87 15.19 -7.19
C ASN A 125 -6.31 14.99 -7.71
N THR A 126 -6.69 15.85 -8.67
CA THR A 126 -8.03 15.86 -9.27
C THR A 126 -8.39 14.52 -9.94
N GLU A 127 -7.43 13.85 -10.56
CA GLU A 127 -7.71 12.58 -11.26
C GLU A 127 -7.94 11.45 -10.26
N ILE A 128 -7.10 11.34 -9.22
CA ILE A 128 -7.31 10.36 -8.15
C ILE A 128 -8.63 10.63 -7.42
N THR A 129 -8.94 11.89 -7.14
CA THR A 129 -10.23 12.30 -6.54
C THR A 129 -11.40 11.86 -7.42
N ARG A 130 -11.32 12.10 -8.73
CA ARG A 130 -12.35 11.66 -9.69
C ARG A 130 -12.51 10.14 -9.70
N LEU A 131 -11.41 9.39 -9.70
CA LEU A 131 -11.44 7.92 -9.65
C LEU A 131 -12.13 7.42 -8.39
N LEU A 132 -11.78 7.96 -7.23
CA LEU A 132 -12.38 7.60 -5.95
C LEU A 132 -13.89 7.92 -5.92
N LEU A 133 -14.29 9.11 -6.37
CA LEU A 133 -15.71 9.48 -6.44
C LEU A 133 -16.49 8.57 -7.40
N SER A 134 -15.90 8.23 -8.56
CA SER A 134 -16.53 7.29 -9.51
C SER A 134 -16.66 5.88 -8.95
N ALA A 135 -15.82 5.50 -7.98
CA ALA A 135 -15.85 4.23 -7.28
C ALA A 135 -16.70 4.25 -6.00
N GLY A 136 -17.46 5.33 -5.74
CA GLY A 136 -18.39 5.40 -4.60
C GLY A 136 -17.76 5.85 -3.28
N ALA A 137 -16.66 6.62 -3.33
CA ALA A 137 -16.10 7.22 -2.12
C ALA A 137 -17.10 8.22 -1.49
N ASP A 138 -17.35 8.08 -0.19
CA ASP A 138 -18.25 8.93 0.57
C ASP A 138 -17.55 10.23 0.99
N VAL A 139 -18.12 11.35 0.52
CA VAL A 139 -17.63 12.72 0.77
C VAL A 139 -18.01 13.25 2.15
N ASN A 140 -18.84 12.54 2.91
CA ASN A 140 -19.36 12.98 4.20
C ASN A 140 -18.63 12.35 5.40
N ILE A 141 -17.77 11.35 5.16
CA ILE A 141 -17.00 10.71 6.23
C ILE A 141 -16.09 11.76 6.87
N ARG A 142 -16.18 11.92 8.19
CA ARG A 142 -15.31 12.85 8.93
C ARG A 142 -14.12 12.11 9.51
N CYS A 143 -12.92 12.65 9.34
CA CYS A 143 -11.77 12.23 10.14
C CYS A 143 -11.94 12.68 11.61
N ASP A 144 -11.02 12.28 12.47
CA ASP A 144 -11.14 12.54 13.91
C ASP A 144 -11.10 14.04 14.24
N ASN A 145 -10.46 14.85 13.38
CA ASN A 145 -10.48 16.32 13.43
C ASN A 145 -11.78 16.94 12.89
N GLN A 146 -12.84 16.15 12.72
CA GLN A 146 -14.16 16.55 12.19
C GLN A 146 -14.15 17.09 10.75
N ALA A 147 -13.02 17.00 10.05
CA ALA A 147 -12.92 17.47 8.67
C ALA A 147 -13.44 16.43 7.68
N THR A 148 -14.14 16.89 6.65
CA THR A 148 -14.57 16.04 5.52
C THR A 148 -13.52 16.08 4.39
N PRO A 149 -13.50 15.10 3.47
CA PRO A 149 -12.54 15.05 2.37
C PRO A 149 -12.57 16.31 1.49
N VAL A 150 -13.76 16.89 1.29
CA VAL A 150 -13.96 18.11 0.49
C VAL A 150 -13.32 19.34 1.14
N VAL A 151 -13.24 19.37 2.47
CA VAL A 151 -12.67 20.49 3.24
C VAL A 151 -11.16 20.34 3.40
N LEU A 152 -10.61 19.12 3.35
CA LEU A 152 -9.19 18.82 3.65
C LEU A 152 -8.18 19.12 2.55
N ARG A 153 -8.41 20.09 1.64
CA ARG A 153 -7.43 20.44 0.60
C ARG A 153 -6.04 20.82 1.16
N ASN A 154 -5.93 21.25 2.43
CA ASN A 154 -4.67 21.78 3.00
C ASN A 154 -4.32 21.36 4.46
N ALA A 155 -4.94 20.35 5.08
CA ALA A 155 -4.74 20.17 6.54
C ALA A 155 -4.90 18.76 7.13
N CYS A 156 -4.49 17.67 6.45
CA CYS A 156 -4.09 16.49 7.22
C CYS A 156 -2.57 16.45 7.36
N GLY A 157 -2.08 16.78 8.56
CA GLY A 157 -0.74 16.42 9.01
C GLY A 157 -0.60 14.93 9.31
N CYS A 158 -1.31 14.08 8.55
CA CYS A 158 -1.22 12.62 8.59
C CYS A 158 0.25 12.27 8.28
N SER A 159 1.05 12.16 9.34
CA SER A 159 2.48 11.88 9.27
C SER A 159 2.64 10.37 9.46
N TYR A 160 3.29 9.73 8.49
CA TYR A 160 3.65 8.30 8.52
C TYR A 160 5.15 8.16 8.65
#